data_AF-V2YCS3-F1
#
_entry.id   AF-V2YCS3-F1
#
_cell.length_a   1.000
_cell.length_b   1.000
_cell.length_c   1.000
_cell.angle_alpha   90.00
_cell.angle_beta   90.00
_cell.angle_gamma   90.00
#
_symmetry.space_group_name_H-M   'P 1'
#
loop_
_entity.id
_entity.type
_entity.pdbx_description
1 polymer ?
#
loop_
_entity_poly.entity_id
_entity_poly.type
_entity_poly.pdbx_seq_one_letter_code
_entity_poly.pdbx_strand_id
1 'polypeptide(L)'
;MRSIDLYTAVRAVDDDILERSENAAYRQKNREPRTIKFWKRRSPAALIAAIIVLLALCGFAAYELGLFDPWLQKPSADPVKTVQSAIEGQAGKNYTITVRVDEVKIDEAETERVKARYIGSELAEAWGWTDEYLEEHFIVVWAKYYVEYDHTKTFLDDGPTEQYFYLTEDVKTGEWTIVENDSPRIGLSEPDAP
;
A
#
# COMPACT_ATOMS: atom_id res chain seq x y z
N MET A 1 72.29 -45.50 -24.04
CA MET A 1 71.02 -44.84 -23.64
C MET A 1 71.37 -43.53 -22.98
N ARG A 2 71.01 -42.39 -23.60
CA ARG A 2 71.31 -41.05 -23.06
C ARG A 2 70.37 -40.78 -21.89
N SER A 3 70.94 -40.61 -20.70
CA SER A 3 70.23 -40.07 -19.54
C SER A 3 69.72 -38.68 -19.91
N ILE A 4 68.41 -38.50 -19.97
CA ILE A 4 67.80 -37.17 -20.12
C ILE A 4 68.10 -36.42 -18.83
N ASP A 5 68.88 -35.35 -18.93
CA ASP A 5 69.20 -34.48 -17.81
C ASP A 5 67.92 -33.72 -17.40
N LEU A 6 67.39 -34.10 -16.23
CA LEU A 6 66.20 -33.51 -15.62
C LEU A 6 66.29 -31.99 -15.52
N TYR A 7 67.51 -31.44 -15.38
CA TYR A 7 67.71 -29.99 -15.29
C TYR A 7 67.42 -29.27 -16.61
N THR A 8 67.74 -29.91 -17.74
CA THR A 8 67.47 -29.36 -19.08
C THR A 8 65.99 -29.48 -19.43
N ALA A 9 65.33 -30.56 -19.03
CA ALA A 9 63.89 -30.75 -19.26
C ALA A 9 63.05 -29.75 -18.46
N VAL A 10 63.42 -29.46 -17.21
CA VAL A 10 62.69 -28.51 -16.37
C VAL A 10 62.82 -27.07 -16.89
N ARG A 11 64.01 -26.65 -17.34
CA ARG A 11 64.18 -25.31 -17.96
C ARG A 11 63.37 -25.14 -19.23
N ALA A 12 63.34 -26.14 -20.10
CA ALA A 12 62.59 -26.06 -21.35
C ALA A 12 61.06 -25.90 -21.12
N VAL A 13 60.54 -26.48 -20.03
CA VAL A 13 59.13 -26.32 -19.65
C VAL A 13 58.86 -24.93 -19.07
N ASP A 14 59.78 -24.40 -18.26
CA ASP A 14 59.61 -23.08 -17.62
C ASP A 14 59.64 -21.94 -18.67
N ASP A 15 60.55 -22.04 -19.65
CA ASP A 15 60.66 -21.08 -20.76
C ASP A 15 59.41 -21.11 -21.67
N ASP A 16 58.84 -22.29 -21.96
CA ASP A 16 57.59 -22.43 -22.75
C ASP A 16 56.38 -21.85 -22.00
N ILE A 17 56.30 -22.05 -20.67
CA ILE A 17 55.24 -21.48 -19.84
C ILE A 17 55.34 -19.96 -19.80
N LEU A 18 56.55 -19.41 -19.67
CA LEU A 18 56.77 -17.97 -19.63
C LEU A 18 56.40 -17.33 -20.98
N GLU A 19 56.89 -17.85 -22.10
CA GLU A 19 56.59 -17.33 -23.45
C GLU A 19 55.09 -17.42 -23.78
N ARG A 20 54.43 -18.51 -23.36
CA ARG A 20 52.97 -18.68 -23.54
C ARG A 20 52.16 -17.70 -22.69
N SER A 21 52.62 -17.37 -21.50
CA SER A 21 51.98 -16.38 -20.62
C SER A 21 52.10 -14.96 -21.19
N GLU A 22 53.26 -14.60 -21.74
CA GLU A 22 53.50 -13.28 -22.35
C GLU A 22 52.70 -13.12 -23.64
N ASN A 23 52.64 -14.14 -24.49
CA ASN A 23 51.83 -14.14 -25.70
C ASN A 23 50.32 -14.07 -25.42
N ALA A 24 49.85 -14.69 -24.33
CA ALA A 24 48.46 -14.59 -23.88
C ALA A 24 48.15 -13.18 -23.36
N ALA A 25 49.04 -12.58 -22.56
CA ALA A 25 48.90 -11.21 -22.06
C ALA A 25 48.93 -10.17 -23.19
N TYR A 26 49.80 -10.34 -24.19
CA TYR A 26 49.86 -9.48 -25.37
C TYR A 26 48.59 -9.56 -26.22
N ARG A 27 48.02 -10.77 -26.44
CA ARG A 27 46.73 -10.93 -27.12
C ARG A 27 45.56 -10.29 -26.37
N GLN A 28 45.60 -10.28 -25.04
CA GLN A 28 44.56 -9.63 -24.23
C GLN A 28 44.66 -8.10 -24.34
N LYS A 29 45.87 -7.54 -24.40
CA LYS A 29 46.11 -6.09 -24.51
C LYS A 29 45.72 -5.51 -25.88
N ASN A 30 45.81 -6.30 -26.96
CA ASN A 30 45.48 -5.88 -28.33
C ASN A 30 44.07 -6.30 -28.80
N ARG A 31 43.21 -6.81 -27.92
CA ARG A 31 41.78 -6.92 -28.21
C ARG A 31 41.17 -5.53 -28.05
N GLU A 32 41.08 -4.79 -29.16
CA GLU A 32 40.27 -3.58 -29.21
C GLU A 32 38.88 -3.89 -28.63
N PRO A 33 38.39 -3.12 -27.65
CA PRO A 33 37.01 -3.26 -27.21
C PRO A 33 36.14 -2.84 -28.39
N ARG A 34 35.53 -3.83 -29.07
CA ARG A 34 34.36 -3.56 -29.92
C ARG A 34 33.29 -3.00 -29.00
N THR A 35 33.24 -1.67 -28.88
CA THR A 35 32.16 -0.96 -28.23
C THR A 35 30.90 -1.25 -29.05
N ILE A 36 30.12 -2.22 -28.59
CA ILE A 36 28.74 -2.39 -29.04
C ILE A 36 28.02 -1.14 -28.55
N LYS A 37 27.87 -0.14 -29.43
CA LYS A 37 27.06 1.06 -29.18
C LYS A 37 25.58 0.65 -29.12
N PHE A 38 25.16 0.06 -28.02
CA PHE A 38 23.75 -0.20 -27.69
C PHE A 38 23.32 0.58 -26.45
N TRP A 39 23.79 1.83 -26.32
CA TRP A 39 23.07 2.81 -25.52
C TRP A 39 22.14 3.59 -26.45
N LYS A 40 21.03 2.92 -26.82
CA LYS A 40 19.82 3.63 -27.20
C LYS A 40 19.50 4.49 -25.99
N ARG A 41 19.66 5.81 -26.14
CA ARG A 41 19.36 6.86 -25.17
C ARG A 41 17.94 6.62 -24.64
N ARG A 42 17.77 5.80 -23.59
CA ARG A 42 16.51 5.66 -22.87
C ARG A 42 16.35 7.01 -22.20
N SER A 43 15.47 7.85 -22.76
CA SER A 43 15.22 9.15 -22.18
C SER A 43 14.75 8.92 -20.75
N PRO A 44 15.35 9.57 -19.74
CA PRO A 44 14.86 9.46 -18.37
C PRO A 44 13.38 9.85 -18.29
N ALA A 45 12.92 10.75 -19.17
CA ALA A 45 11.51 11.10 -19.36
C ALA A 45 10.62 9.91 -19.78
N ALA A 46 11.06 9.01 -20.68
CA ALA A 46 10.25 7.85 -21.05
C ALA A 46 10.16 6.82 -19.92
N LEU A 47 11.22 6.71 -19.11
CA LEU A 47 11.25 5.85 -17.92
C LEU A 47 10.32 6.41 -16.84
N ILE A 48 10.36 7.71 -16.57
CA ILE A 48 9.45 8.40 -15.66
C ILE A 48 8.00 8.25 -16.13
N ALA A 49 7.73 8.48 -17.42
CA ALA A 49 6.39 8.30 -17.98
C ALA A 49 5.88 6.86 -17.85
N ALA A 50 6.73 5.86 -18.11
CA ALA A 50 6.37 4.46 -17.91
C ALA A 50 6.09 4.12 -16.44
N ILE A 51 6.85 4.67 -15.49
CA ILE A 51 6.62 4.50 -14.06
C ILE A 51 5.29 5.16 -13.65
N ILE A 52 5.01 6.39 -14.11
CA ILE A 52 3.74 7.07 -13.83
C ILE A 52 2.56 6.26 -14.36
N VAL A 53 2.65 5.75 -15.59
CA VAL A 53 1.61 4.89 -16.18
C VAL A 53 1.43 3.61 -15.38
N LEU A 54 2.53 2.97 -14.95
CA LEU A 54 2.46 1.75 -14.13
C LEU A 54 1.83 2.03 -12.77
N LEU A 55 2.20 3.13 -12.10
CA LEU A 55 1.63 3.54 -10.82
C LEU A 55 0.15 3.93 -10.96
N ALA A 56 -0.23 4.63 -12.02
CA ALA A 56 -1.62 4.95 -12.31
C ALA A 56 -2.45 3.70 -12.58
N LEU A 57 -1.91 2.73 -13.33
CA LEU A 57 -2.55 1.43 -13.56
C LEU A 57 -2.65 0.61 -12.28
N CYS A 58 -1.62 0.58 -11.45
CA CYS A 58 -1.64 -0.12 -10.17
C CYS A 58 -2.62 0.53 -9.18
N GLY A 59 -2.65 1.85 -9.10
CA GLY A 59 -3.61 2.59 -8.25
C GLY A 59 -5.05 2.38 -8.71
N PHE A 60 -5.30 2.42 -10.03
CA PHE A 60 -6.61 2.15 -10.61
C PHE A 60 -7.04 0.70 -10.40
N ALA A 61 -6.13 -0.26 -10.61
CA ALA A 61 -6.43 -1.68 -10.36
C ALA A 61 -6.71 -1.95 -8.88
N ALA A 62 -5.98 -1.31 -7.96
CA ALA A 62 -6.23 -1.46 -6.53
C ALA A 62 -7.57 -0.83 -6.08
N TYR A 63 -8.03 0.23 -6.77
CA TYR A 63 -9.35 0.84 -6.60
C TYR A 63 -10.48 -0.07 -7.14
N GLU A 64 -10.35 -0.58 -8.36
CA GLU A 64 -11.34 -1.50 -8.97
C GLU A 64 -11.43 -2.85 -8.24
N LEU A 65 -10.30 -3.34 -7.70
CA LEU A 65 -10.25 -4.58 -6.92
C LEU A 65 -10.62 -4.40 -5.44
N GLY A 66 -10.97 -3.17 -5.01
CA GLY A 66 -11.32 -2.89 -3.61
C GLY A 66 -10.20 -3.15 -2.59
N LEU A 67 -8.95 -3.27 -3.05
CA LEU A 67 -7.78 -3.46 -2.18
C LEU A 67 -7.46 -2.21 -1.37
N PHE A 68 -7.82 -1.06 -1.93
CA PHE A 68 -8.13 0.15 -1.19
C PHE A 68 -9.55 0.49 -1.60
N ASP A 69 -10.53 0.13 -0.79
CA ASP A 69 -11.88 0.65 -0.94
C ASP A 69 -12.09 1.74 0.13
N PRO A 70 -11.46 2.94 0.01
CA PRO A 70 -11.77 4.03 0.90
C PRO A 70 -13.27 4.26 0.87
N TRP A 71 -13.82 4.54 2.03
CA TRP A 71 -15.14 5.12 2.10
C TRP A 71 -15.26 6.27 1.10
N LEU A 72 -16.31 6.23 0.26
CA LEU A 72 -16.68 7.32 -0.64
C LEU A 72 -17.25 8.48 0.18
N GLN A 73 -16.38 9.09 0.98
CA GLN A 73 -16.70 10.12 1.95
C GLN A 73 -16.60 11.52 1.34
N LYS A 74 -17.38 12.44 1.89
CA LYS A 74 -17.26 13.88 1.67
C LYS A 74 -16.85 14.51 2.99
N PRO A 75 -15.58 14.93 3.15
CA PRO A 75 -15.14 15.60 4.36
C PRO A 75 -16.01 16.81 4.71
N SER A 76 -16.17 17.05 6.00
CA SER A 76 -17.00 18.14 6.53
C SER A 76 -16.48 18.59 7.88
N ALA A 77 -16.78 19.84 8.27
CA ALA A 77 -16.52 20.32 9.62
C ALA A 77 -17.39 19.63 10.70
N ASP A 78 -18.41 18.88 10.28
CA ASP A 78 -19.21 18.03 11.16
C ASP A 78 -18.84 16.56 10.90
N PRO A 79 -18.20 15.87 11.86
CA PRO A 79 -17.74 14.51 11.67
C PRO A 79 -18.86 13.49 11.47
N VAL A 80 -20.04 13.76 12.04
CA VAL A 80 -21.23 12.94 11.82
C VAL A 80 -21.63 12.98 10.34
N LYS A 81 -21.53 14.15 9.70
CA LYS A 81 -21.81 14.29 8.25
C LYS A 81 -20.76 13.61 7.39
N THR A 82 -19.49 13.64 7.78
CA THR A 82 -18.45 12.86 7.08
C THR A 82 -18.81 11.38 7.07
N VAL A 83 -19.12 10.80 8.23
CA VAL A 83 -19.51 9.37 8.34
C VAL A 83 -20.81 9.06 7.62
N GLN A 84 -21.83 9.92 7.75
CA GLN A 84 -23.07 9.74 7.03
C GLN A 84 -22.83 9.70 5.51
N SER A 85 -22.04 10.65 4.98
CA SER A 85 -21.73 10.70 3.55
C SER A 85 -20.94 9.48 3.07
N ALA A 86 -20.05 8.95 3.91
CA ALA A 86 -19.29 7.74 3.65
C ALA A 86 -20.20 6.53 3.51
N ILE A 87 -21.14 6.35 4.45
CA ILE A 87 -22.10 5.26 4.44
C ILE A 87 -23.03 5.38 3.24
N GLU A 88 -23.63 6.54 3.01
CA GLU A 88 -24.48 6.79 1.82
C GLU A 88 -23.69 6.58 0.52
N GLY A 89 -22.41 6.92 0.51
CA GLY A 89 -21.49 6.69 -0.60
C GLY A 89 -21.34 5.21 -0.98
N GLN A 90 -21.59 4.27 -0.05
CA GLN A 90 -21.57 2.83 -0.36
C GLN A 90 -22.61 2.46 -1.43
N ALA A 91 -23.73 3.18 -1.53
CA ALA A 91 -24.72 2.96 -2.57
C ALA A 91 -24.17 3.22 -3.99
N GLY A 92 -23.06 3.96 -4.11
CA GLY A 92 -22.35 4.17 -5.37
C GLY A 92 -21.50 2.99 -5.81
N LYS A 93 -21.29 1.97 -4.96
CA LYS A 93 -20.49 0.80 -5.29
C LYS A 93 -21.29 -0.20 -6.11
N ASN A 94 -20.67 -0.78 -7.14
CA ASN A 94 -21.34 -1.63 -8.13
C ASN A 94 -21.91 -2.96 -7.57
N TYR A 95 -21.52 -3.32 -6.34
CA TYR A 95 -21.93 -4.51 -5.61
C TYR A 95 -22.91 -4.21 -4.46
N THR A 96 -23.33 -2.96 -4.29
CA THR A 96 -24.30 -2.56 -3.26
C THR A 96 -25.65 -2.28 -3.90
N ILE A 97 -26.72 -2.88 -3.38
CA ILE A 97 -28.11 -2.71 -3.85
C ILE A 97 -28.75 -1.53 -3.14
N THR A 98 -28.65 -1.46 -1.81
CA THR A 98 -29.31 -0.43 -1.00
C THR A 98 -28.50 -0.14 0.26
N VAL A 99 -28.52 1.12 0.68
CA VAL A 99 -27.95 1.57 1.94
C VAL A 99 -28.90 2.54 2.60
N ARG A 100 -29.07 2.43 3.92
CA ARG A 100 -29.90 3.33 4.70
C ARG A 100 -29.27 3.58 6.06
N VAL A 101 -28.94 4.84 6.34
CA VAL A 101 -28.41 5.24 7.64
C VAL A 101 -29.55 5.27 8.67
N ASP A 102 -29.37 4.60 9.80
CA ASP A 102 -30.33 4.59 10.91
C ASP A 102 -29.95 5.62 11.99
N GLU A 103 -28.69 5.59 12.44
CA GLU A 103 -28.19 6.47 13.51
C GLU A 103 -26.69 6.70 13.30
N VAL A 104 -26.23 7.92 13.58
CA VAL A 104 -24.79 8.26 13.60
C VAL A 104 -24.57 9.21 14.76
N LYS A 105 -23.56 8.95 15.59
CA LYS A 105 -23.21 9.81 16.73
C LYS A 105 -21.74 9.71 17.08
N ILE A 106 -21.21 10.79 17.63
CA ILE A 106 -19.89 10.79 18.26
C ILE A 106 -19.97 9.94 19.53
N ASP A 107 -19.02 9.02 19.70
CA ASP A 107 -18.86 8.23 20.91
C ASP A 107 -17.65 8.76 21.69
N GLU A 108 -17.92 9.65 22.64
CA GLU A 108 -16.88 10.29 23.47
C GLU A 108 -16.15 9.28 24.34
N ALA A 109 -16.85 8.26 24.86
CA ALA A 109 -16.24 7.26 25.72
C ALA A 109 -15.24 6.40 24.93
N GLU A 110 -15.64 6.00 23.72
CA GLU A 110 -14.76 5.26 22.83
C GLU A 110 -13.63 6.14 22.28
N THR A 111 -13.89 7.43 22.04
CA THR A 111 -12.87 8.41 21.66
C THR A 111 -11.75 8.46 22.69
N GLU A 112 -12.08 8.67 23.96
CA GLU A 112 -11.09 8.73 25.03
C GLU A 112 -10.36 7.40 25.23
N ARG A 113 -11.07 6.27 25.12
CA ARG A 113 -10.46 4.94 25.20
C ARG A 113 -9.42 4.71 24.11
N VAL A 114 -9.70 5.19 22.89
CA VAL A 114 -8.83 4.98 21.72
C VAL A 114 -7.68 5.97 21.72
N LYS A 115 -7.89 7.25 22.08
CA LYS A 115 -6.80 8.21 22.30
C LYS A 115 -5.76 7.69 23.27
N ALA A 116 -6.19 7.14 24.42
CA ALA A 116 -5.30 6.56 25.41
C ALA A 116 -4.42 5.39 24.88
N ARG A 117 -4.82 4.74 23.78
CA ARG A 117 -4.04 3.70 23.12
C ARG A 117 -3.03 4.26 22.13
N TYR A 118 -3.32 5.39 21.49
CA TYR A 118 -2.45 6.02 20.49
C TYR A 118 -1.43 6.97 21.11
N ILE A 119 -1.77 7.66 22.19
CA ILE A 119 -0.87 8.58 22.91
C ILE A 119 0.43 7.87 23.30
N GLY A 120 1.56 8.45 22.91
CA GLY A 120 2.90 7.89 23.12
C GLY A 120 3.20 6.58 22.39
N SER A 121 2.36 6.16 21.43
CA SER A 121 2.58 4.92 20.67
C SER A 121 3.49 5.14 19.45
N GLU A 122 4.30 4.12 19.12
CA GLU A 122 5.11 4.13 17.90
C GLU A 122 4.24 4.24 16.63
N LEU A 123 2.99 3.77 16.71
CA LEU A 123 2.04 3.87 15.60
C LEU A 123 1.64 5.33 15.38
N ALA A 124 1.29 6.08 16.43
CA ALA A 124 1.00 7.51 16.29
C ALA A 124 2.20 8.28 15.72
N GLU A 125 3.42 7.98 16.19
CA GLU A 125 4.66 8.56 15.67
C GLU A 125 4.86 8.27 14.18
N ALA A 126 4.64 7.03 13.74
CA ALA A 126 4.77 6.63 12.34
C ALA A 126 3.77 7.36 11.42
N TRP A 127 2.60 7.73 11.94
CA TRP A 127 1.57 8.51 11.24
C TRP A 127 1.79 10.02 11.38
N GLY A 128 2.78 10.45 12.17
CA GLY A 128 3.08 11.86 12.43
C GLY A 128 2.08 12.55 13.35
N TRP A 129 1.31 11.79 14.13
CA TRP A 129 0.36 12.31 15.10
C TRP A 129 1.08 12.59 16.42
N THR A 130 1.05 13.85 16.87
CA THR A 130 1.51 14.20 18.22
C THR A 130 0.42 13.92 19.23
N ASP A 131 0.80 13.81 20.50
CA ASP A 131 -0.17 13.63 21.59
C ASP A 131 -1.16 14.80 21.62
N GLU A 132 -0.69 16.05 21.44
CA GLU A 132 -1.56 17.23 21.37
C GLU A 132 -2.51 17.19 20.17
N TYR A 133 -2.04 16.70 19.01
CA TYR A 133 -2.89 16.54 17.84
C TYR A 133 -3.99 15.52 18.10
N LEU A 134 -3.68 14.39 18.74
CA LEU A 134 -4.68 13.37 19.07
C LEU A 134 -5.70 13.87 20.09
N GLU A 135 -5.29 14.70 21.05
CA GLU A 135 -6.22 15.25 22.04
C GLU A 135 -7.29 16.14 21.41
N GLU A 136 -6.92 16.97 20.43
CA GLU A 136 -7.81 17.98 19.85
C GLU A 136 -8.46 17.55 18.53
N HIS A 137 -7.80 16.69 17.75
CA HIS A 137 -8.14 16.42 16.35
C HIS A 137 -8.37 14.93 16.06
N PHE A 138 -8.72 14.14 17.06
CA PHE A 138 -9.12 12.74 16.91
C PHE A 138 -10.44 12.47 17.62
N ILE A 139 -11.35 11.78 16.92
CA ILE A 139 -12.64 11.36 17.46
C ILE A 139 -13.07 10.01 16.88
N VAL A 140 -13.98 9.36 17.60
CA VAL A 140 -14.65 8.14 17.17
C VAL A 140 -16.13 8.41 16.97
N VAL A 141 -16.64 7.99 15.82
CA VAL A 141 -18.07 8.06 15.48
C VAL A 141 -18.61 6.65 15.39
N TRP A 142 -19.68 6.37 16.10
CA TRP A 142 -20.46 5.15 15.96
C TRP A 142 -21.60 5.38 14.98
N ALA A 143 -21.85 4.39 14.12
CA ALA A 143 -23.01 4.39 13.26
C ALA A 143 -23.75 3.06 13.28
N LYS A 144 -25.06 3.16 13.06
CA LYS A 144 -25.96 2.07 12.73
C LYS A 144 -26.59 2.34 11.38
N TYR A 145 -26.56 1.36 10.49
CA TYR A 145 -27.12 1.47 9.15
C TYR A 145 -27.51 0.10 8.61
N TYR A 146 -28.40 0.07 7.63
CA TYR A 146 -28.73 -1.13 6.88
C TYR A 146 -28.03 -1.13 5.53
N VAL A 147 -27.55 -2.29 5.10
CA VAL A 147 -26.97 -2.49 3.77
C VAL A 147 -27.48 -3.79 3.16
N GLU A 148 -27.73 -3.76 1.85
CA GLU A 148 -28.06 -4.93 1.03
C GLU A 148 -27.11 -4.96 -0.16
N TYR A 149 -26.58 -6.13 -0.46
CA TYR A 149 -25.55 -6.37 -1.44
C TYR A 149 -26.03 -7.27 -2.59
N ASP A 150 -25.38 -7.11 -3.75
CA ASP A 150 -25.54 -8.01 -4.87
C ASP A 150 -24.67 -9.24 -4.65
N HIS A 151 -25.27 -10.32 -4.13
CA HIS A 151 -24.60 -11.60 -3.84
C HIS A 151 -24.06 -12.32 -5.08
N THR A 152 -24.33 -11.82 -6.30
CA THR A 152 -23.65 -12.31 -7.50
C THR A 152 -22.25 -11.70 -7.67
N LYS A 153 -21.94 -10.62 -6.95
CA LYS A 153 -20.69 -9.85 -7.04
C LYS A 153 -19.87 -9.86 -5.75
N THR A 154 -20.49 -10.11 -4.61
CA THR A 154 -19.81 -10.13 -3.30
C THR A 154 -20.36 -11.23 -2.39
N PHE A 155 -19.61 -11.55 -1.34
CA PHE A 155 -19.98 -12.52 -0.29
C PHE A 155 -20.29 -11.82 1.04
N LEU A 156 -20.43 -10.49 1.04
CA LEU A 156 -20.77 -9.73 2.24
C LEU A 156 -22.24 -9.99 2.61
N ASP A 157 -22.51 -10.22 3.89
CA ASP A 157 -23.87 -10.44 4.38
C ASP A 157 -24.68 -9.14 4.38
N ASP A 158 -25.96 -9.24 4.07
CA ASP A 158 -26.92 -8.14 4.21
C ASP A 158 -27.28 -7.92 5.68
N GLY A 159 -27.83 -6.75 5.97
CA GLY A 159 -28.57 -6.54 7.21
C GLY A 159 -28.21 -5.26 7.95
N PRO A 160 -28.73 -5.12 9.18
CA PRO A 160 -28.36 -4.03 10.07
C PRO A 160 -26.91 -4.20 10.50
N THR A 161 -26.15 -3.14 10.34
CA THR A 161 -24.72 -3.05 10.61
C THR A 161 -24.48 -1.96 11.65
N GLU A 162 -23.66 -2.28 12.64
CA GLU A 162 -23.11 -1.32 13.58
C GLU A 162 -21.59 -1.27 13.44
N GLN A 163 -21.02 -0.06 13.40
CA GLN A 163 -19.60 0.13 13.12
C GLN A 163 -19.06 1.40 13.76
N TYR A 164 -17.79 1.35 14.18
CA TYR A 164 -17.02 2.51 14.62
C TYR A 164 -16.12 3.03 13.50
N PHE A 165 -16.07 4.34 13.38
CA PHE A 165 -15.27 5.09 12.43
C PHE A 165 -14.32 5.99 13.21
N TYR A 166 -13.04 5.95 12.86
CA TYR A 166 -11.99 6.76 13.48
C TYR A 166 -11.68 7.92 12.53
N LEU A 167 -11.82 9.14 13.03
CA LEU A 167 -11.67 10.34 12.21
C LEU A 167 -10.56 11.23 12.77
N THR A 168 -9.87 11.90 11.85
CA THR A 168 -8.95 13.00 12.16
C THR A 168 -9.36 14.28 11.47
N GLU A 169 -9.11 15.41 12.10
CA GLU A 169 -9.37 16.74 11.53
C GLU A 169 -8.15 17.26 10.74
N ASP A 170 -8.38 17.79 9.54
CA ASP A 170 -7.38 18.64 8.87
C ASP A 170 -7.41 20.04 9.50
N VAL A 171 -6.37 20.38 10.26
CA VAL A 171 -6.24 21.66 10.99
C VAL A 171 -6.32 22.90 10.08
N LYS A 172 -6.07 22.78 8.78
CA LYS A 172 -6.14 23.90 7.84
C LYS A 172 -7.56 24.16 7.36
N THR A 173 -8.35 23.12 7.14
CA THR A 173 -9.72 23.23 6.59
C THR A 173 -10.79 23.10 7.67
N GLY A 174 -10.46 22.49 8.81
CA GLY A 174 -11.40 22.08 9.86
C GLY A 174 -12.26 20.89 9.45
N GLU A 175 -11.90 20.17 8.38
CA GLU A 175 -12.71 19.06 7.87
C GLU A 175 -12.25 17.72 8.45
N TRP A 176 -13.22 16.92 8.88
CA TRP A 176 -12.99 15.58 9.40
C TRP A 176 -12.99 14.55 8.29
N THR A 177 -12.02 13.62 8.35
CA THR A 177 -11.87 12.52 7.40
C THR A 177 -11.74 11.20 8.15
N ILE A 178 -12.41 10.15 7.67
CA ILE A 178 -12.25 8.77 8.16
C ILE A 178 -10.86 8.27 7.76
N VAL A 179 -10.06 7.91 8.76
CA VAL A 179 -8.73 7.31 8.59
C VAL A 179 -8.76 5.79 8.75
N GLU A 180 -9.68 5.28 9.55
CA GLU A 180 -9.86 3.85 9.82
C GLU A 180 -11.30 3.56 10.25
N ASN A 181 -11.71 2.30 10.21
CA ASN A 181 -12.96 1.82 10.78
C ASN A 181 -12.77 0.38 11.30
N ASP A 182 -13.58 -0.04 12.27
CA ASP A 182 -13.55 -1.43 12.74
C ASP A 182 -14.30 -2.36 11.78
N SER A 183 -14.31 -3.66 12.08
CA SER A 183 -15.12 -4.61 11.32
C SER A 183 -16.61 -4.40 11.63
N PRO A 184 -17.49 -4.44 10.61
CA PRO A 184 -18.92 -4.26 10.82
C PRO A 184 -19.48 -5.38 11.71
N ARG A 185 -20.30 -5.00 12.69
CA ARG A 185 -21.09 -5.93 13.49
C ARG A 185 -22.46 -6.07 12.86
N ILE A 186 -22.73 -7.22 12.26
CA ILE A 186 -24.00 -7.50 11.60
C ILE A 186 -24.96 -8.05 12.64
N GLY A 187 -26.03 -7.31 12.91
CA GLY A 187 -27.14 -7.81 13.72
C GLY A 187 -27.90 -8.85 12.90
N LEU A 188 -27.85 -10.11 13.31
CA LEU A 188 -28.80 -11.09 12.80
C LEU A 188 -30.20 -10.55 13.12
N SER A 189 -31.02 -10.30 12.11
CA SER A 189 -32.45 -10.17 12.34
C SER A 189 -32.89 -11.42 13.10
N GLU A 190 -33.53 -11.23 14.26
CA GLU A 190 -34.21 -12.34 14.92
C GLU A 190 -35.11 -12.99 13.87
N PRO A 191 -34.98 -14.30 13.59
CA PRO A 191 -35.87 -14.95 12.66
C PRO A 191 -37.28 -14.79 13.22
N ASP A 192 -38.18 -14.20 12.43
CA ASP A 192 -39.60 -14.09 12.75
C ASP A 192 -40.07 -15.45 13.29
N ALA A 193 -40.36 -15.49 14.59
CA ALA A 193 -40.86 -16.69 15.24
C ALA A 193 -42.24 -17.04 14.66
N PRO A 194 -42.55 -18.34 14.48
CA PRO A 194 -43.70 -18.81 13.70
C PRO A 194 -45.07 -18.43 14.28
#